data_AF-A0A1S9M6I3-F1
#
_entry.id   AF-A0A1S9M6I3-F1
#
_cell.length_a   1.000
_cell.length_b   1.000
_cell.length_c   1.000
_cell.angle_alpha   90.00
_cell.angle_beta   90.00
_cell.angle_gamma   90.00
#
_symmetry.space_group_name_H-M   'P 1'
#
loop_
_entity.id
_entity.type
_entity.pdbx_description
1 polymer ?
#
loop_
_entity_poly.entity_id
_entity_poly.type
_entity_poly.pdbx_seq_one_letter_code
_entity_poly.pdbx_strand_id
1 'polypeptide(L)' 'MVWIIGGGAVVLLLGLMWNIFVHPIRFGTGLLKLALGVAGIIFLLAGIFAGNFGNGFLGVLLLAGASFVSWFQARHM' A
#
# COMPACT_ATOMS: atom_id res chain seq x y z
N MET A 1 18.93 11.99 20.21
CA MET A 1 18.55 10.85 19.34
C MET A 1 17.03 10.65 19.27
N VAL A 2 16.30 10.55 20.40
CA VAL A 2 14.80 10.50 20.43
C VAL A 2 14.12 11.66 19.68
N TRP A 3 14.67 12.88 19.77
CA TRP A 3 14.12 14.08 19.14
C TRP A 3 14.16 14.09 17.60
N ILE A 4 15.09 13.34 16.97
CA ILE A 4 15.22 13.29 15.51
C ILE A 4 14.17 12.34 14.92
N ILE A 5 13.90 11.23 15.62
CA ILE A 5 12.85 10.27 15.24
C ILE A 5 11.46 10.88 15.47
N GLY A 6 11.28 11.60 16.59
CA GLY A 6 10.05 12.35 16.87
C GLY A 6 9.78 13.47 15.86
N GLY A 7 10.79 14.28 15.53
CA GLY A 7 10.67 15.35 14.52
C GLY A 7 10.39 14.80 13.12
N GLY A 8 11.08 13.74 12.71
CA GLY A 8 10.87 13.09 11.42
C GLY A 8 9.47 12.49 11.28
N ALA A 9 8.95 11.87 12.35
CA ALA A 9 7.59 11.32 12.37
C ALA A 9 6.52 12.42 12.26
N VAL A 10 6.71 13.57 12.93
CA VAL A 10 5.79 14.71 12.86
C VAL A 10 5.79 15.34 11.47
N VAL A 11 6.96 15.49 10.84
CA VAL A 11 7.08 16.01 9.46
C VAL A 11 6.44 15.05 8.45
N LEU A 12 6.62 13.74 8.62
CA LEU A 12 5.92 12.72 7.82
C LEU A 12 4.40 12.80 8.00
N LEU A 13 3.92 12.91 9.23
CA LEU A 13 2.49 13.06 9.53
C LEU A 13 1.92 14.34 8.91
N LEU A 14 2.59 15.48 9.03
CA LEU A 14 2.16 16.75 8.42
C LEU A 14 2.16 16.67 6.88
N GLY A 15 3.17 16.04 6.28
CA GLY A 15 3.23 15.84 4.82
C GLY A 15 2.16 14.89 4.30
N LEU A 16 1.80 13.85 5.07
CA LEU A 16 0.68 12.96 4.79
C LEU A 16 -0.66 13.71 4.93
N MET A 17 -0.84 14.48 6.01
CA MET A 17 -2.04 15.31 6.22
C MET A 17 -2.23 16.32 5.10
N TRP A 18 -1.18 17.04 4.70
CA TRP A 18 -1.24 17.98 3.57
C TRP A 18 -1.63 17.29 2.26
N ASN A 19 -1.07 16.11 1.95
CA ASN A 19 -1.45 15.34 0.77
C ASN A 19 -2.92 14.87 0.82
N ILE A 20 -3.44 14.52 2.00
CA ILE A 20 -4.86 14.16 2.19
C ILE A 20 -5.76 15.35 1.86
N PHE A 21 -5.43 16.55 2.34
CA PHE A 21 -6.25 17.74 2.12
C PHE A 21 -6.17 18.25 0.67
N VAL A 22 -5.00 18.21 0.05
CA VAL A 22 -4.79 18.76 -1.31
C VAL A 22 -5.22 17.78 -2.39
N HIS A 23 -5.01 16.47 -2.21
CA HIS A 23 -5.33 15.45 -3.20
C HIS A 23 -5.99 14.21 -2.58
N PRO A 24 -7.19 14.35 -1.97
CA PRO A 24 -7.83 13.28 -1.20
C PRO A 24 -8.03 11.99 -2.01
N ILE A 25 -8.40 12.12 -3.29
CA ILE A 25 -8.67 10.99 -4.18
C ILE A 25 -7.37 10.28 -4.62
N ARG A 26 -6.30 11.03 -4.92
CA ARG A 26 -5.00 10.42 -5.32
C ARG A 26 -4.31 9.78 -4.12
N PHE A 27 -4.46 10.36 -2.95
CA PHE A 27 -3.91 9.82 -1.71
C PHE A 27 -4.65 8.55 -1.27
N GLY A 28 -5.98 8.53 -1.33
CA GLY A 28 -6.79 7.35 -1.02
C GLY A 28 -6.50 6.16 -1.94
N THR A 29 -6.38 6.41 -3.24
CA THR A 29 -6.01 5.37 -4.23
C THR A 29 -4.56 4.90 -4.07
N GLY A 30 -3.64 5.80 -3.71
CA GLY A 30 -2.24 5.46 -3.38
C GLY A 30 -2.12 4.59 -2.13
N LEU A 31 -2.83 4.93 -1.05
CA LEU A 31 -2.88 4.12 0.17
C LEU A 31 -3.50 2.74 -0.08
N LEU A 32 -4.58 2.68 -0.86
CA LEU A 32 -5.24 1.42 -1.21
C LEU A 32 -4.28 0.52 -2.01
N LYS A 33 -3.58 1.07 -2.99
CA LYS A 33 -2.58 0.35 -3.79
C LYS A 33 -1.42 -0.15 -2.92
N LEU A 34 -0.94 0.68 -1.99
CA LEU A 34 0.11 0.30 -1.05
C LEU A 34 -0.34 -0.85 -0.14
N ALA A 35 -1.53 -0.75 0.45
CA ALA A 35 -2.09 -1.77 1.33
C ALA A 35 -2.30 -3.10 0.59
N LEU A 36 -2.87 -3.08 -0.62
CA LEU A 36 -3.04 -4.26 -1.47
C LEU A 36 -1.71 -4.90 -1.84
N GLY A 37 -0.71 -4.09 -2.20
CA GLY A 37 0.63 -4.58 -2.55
C GLY A 37 1.34 -5.25 -1.37
N VAL A 38 1.34 -4.58 -0.21
CA VAL A 38 1.96 -5.12 1.02
C VAL A 38 1.24 -6.39 1.48
N ALA A 39 -0.10 -6.38 1.52
CA ALA A 39 -0.88 -7.56 1.88
C ALA A 39 -0.64 -8.72 0.90
N GLY A 40 -0.59 -8.44 -0.40
CA GLY A 40 -0.32 -9.45 -1.41
C GLY A 40 1.06 -10.10 -1.27
N ILE A 41 2.11 -9.31 -0.99
CA ILE A 41 3.45 -9.84 -0.72
C ILE A 41 3.46 -10.72 0.54
N ILE A 42 2.81 -10.27 1.62
CA ILE A 42 2.74 -11.03 2.87
C ILE A 42 2.02 -12.37 2.67
N PHE A 43 0.87 -12.38 1.97
CA PHE A 43 0.12 -13.61 1.69
C PHE A 43 0.88 -14.55 0.74
N LEU A 44 1.57 -14.00 -0.26
CA LEU A 44 2.39 -14.78 -1.17
C LEU A 44 3.54 -15.48 -0.42
N LEU A 45 4.27 -14.73 0.40
CA LEU A 45 5.34 -15.27 1.24
C LEU A 45 4.78 -16.28 2.25
N ALA A 46 3.67 -15.98 2.91
CA ALA A 46 3.00 -16.91 3.80
C ALA A 46 2.60 -18.21 3.10
N GLY A 47 2.13 -18.14 1.84
CA GLY A 47 1.84 -19.31 1.03
C GLY A 47 3.08 -20.14 0.69
N ILE A 48 4.19 -19.47 0.32
CA ILE A 48 5.47 -20.14 0.02
C ILE A 48 6.05 -20.82 1.25
N PHE A 49 6.13 -20.11 2.38
CA PHE A 49 6.74 -20.64 3.60
C PHE A 49 5.88 -21.66 4.32
N ALA A 50 4.54 -21.53 4.28
CA ALA A 50 3.63 -22.48 4.90
C ALA A 50 3.23 -23.64 3.97
N GLY A 51 3.71 -23.65 2.71
CA GLY A 51 3.28 -24.62 1.70
C GLY A 51 1.77 -24.58 1.40
N ASN A 52 1.11 -23.44 1.65
CA ASN A 52 -0.32 -23.28 1.50
C ASN A 52 -0.64 -22.54 0.19
N PHE A 53 -1.11 -23.30 -0.80
CA PHE A 53 -1.50 -22.77 -2.10
C PHE A 53 -2.59 -21.68 -1.99
N GLY A 54 -3.55 -21.83 -1.07
CA GLY A 54 -4.62 -20.84 -0.87
C GLY A 54 -4.09 -19.47 -0.47
N ASN A 55 -3.12 -19.42 0.45
CA ASN A 55 -2.48 -18.16 0.83
C ASN A 55 -1.64 -17.58 -0.30
N GLY A 56 -0.92 -18.42 -1.05
CA GLY A 56 -0.15 -18.00 -2.23
C GLY A 56 -1.05 -17.39 -3.31
N PHE A 57 -2.16 -18.05 -3.62
CA PHE A 57 -3.15 -17.59 -4.58
C PHE A 57 -3.82 -16.27 -4.15
N LEU A 58 -4.19 -16.14 -2.88
CA LEU A 58 -4.69 -14.88 -2.32
C LEU A 58 -3.65 -13.76 -2.44
N GLY A 59 -2.37 -14.06 -2.21
CA GLY A 59 -1.27 -13.12 -2.42
C GLY A 59 -1.20 -12.60 -3.86
N VAL A 60 -1.26 -13.50 -4.84
CA VAL A 60 -1.29 -13.15 -6.27
C VAL A 60 -2.53 -12.31 -6.62
N LEU A 61 -3.71 -12.66 -6.11
CA LEU A 61 -4.94 -11.89 -6.36
C LEU A 61 -4.86 -10.46 -5.81
N LEU A 62 -4.29 -10.29 -4.62
CA LEU A 62 -4.10 -8.96 -4.02
C LEU A 62 -3.08 -8.12 -4.81
N LEU A 63 -2.01 -8.74 -5.31
CA LEU A 63 -1.03 -8.09 -6.20
C LEU A 63 -1.66 -7.70 -7.56
N ALA A 64 -2.50 -8.57 -8.12
CA ALA A 64 -3.27 -8.26 -9.32
C ALA A 64 -4.24 -7.11 -9.07
N GLY A 65 -4.90 -7.06 -7.90
CA GLY A 65 -5.74 -5.95 -7.47
C GLY A 65 -4.97 -4.63 -7.36
N ALA A 66 -3.77 -4.63 -6.76
CA ALA A 66 -2.90 -3.45 -6.72
C ALA A 66 -2.51 -2.95 -8.13
N SER A 67 -2.25 -3.89 -9.04
CA SER A 67 -1.92 -3.61 -10.45
C SER A 67 -3.12 -3.05 -11.22
N PHE A 68 -4.32 -3.58 -10.96
CA PHE A 68 -5.57 -3.10 -11.51
C PHE A 68 -5.90 -1.68 -11.04
N VAL A 69 -5.76 -1.39 -9.74
CA VAL A 69 -5.92 -0.03 -9.19
C VAL A 69 -4.95 0.94 -9.88
N SER A 70 -3.70 0.52 -10.12
CA SER A 70 -2.71 1.34 -10.83
C SER A 70 -3.09 1.60 -12.29
N TRP A 71 -3.59 0.58 -12.99
CA TRP A 71 -4.03 0.72 -14.38
C TRP A 71 -5.26 1.60 -14.52
N PHE A 72 -6.24 1.42 -13.62
CA PHE A 72 -7.45 2.23 -13.58
C PHE A 72 -7.11 3.69 -13.30
N GLN A 73 -6.22 3.94 -12.34
CA GLN A 73 -5.73 5.27 -12.05
C GLN A 73 -5.01 5.90 -13.26
N ALA A 74 -4.21 5.15 -14.01
CA ALA A 74 -3.52 5.64 -15.20
C ALA A 74 -4.45 5.94 -16.38
N ARG A 75 -5.65 5.34 -16.44
CA ARG A 75 -6.66 5.62 -17.49
C ARG A 75 -7.61 6.77 -17.15
N HIS A 76 -7.72 7.12 -15.87
CA HIS A 76 -8.61 8.18 -15.37
C HIS A 76 -7.85 9.44 -14.92
N MET A 77 -6.57 9.56 -15.30
CA MET A 77 -5.73 10.77 -15.17
C MET A 77 -5.47 11.36 -16.55
#